data_AF-A0A0A0KWY8-F1
#
_entry.id   AF-A0A0A0KWY8-F1
#
_cell.length_a   1.000
_cell.length_b   1.000
_cell.length_c   1.000
_cell.angle_alpha   90.00
_cell.angle_beta   90.00
_cell.angle_gamma   90.00
#
_symmetry.space_group_name_H-M   'P 1'
#
loop_
_entity.id
_entity.type
_entity.pdbx_description
1 polymer ?
#
loop_
_entity_poly.entity_id
_entity_poly.type
_entity_poly.pdbx_seq_one_letter_code
_entity_poly.pdbx_strand_id
1 'polypeptide(L)'
;MLTVDSLSEVRSMEFYVPRDEAFSISKQGNTLMKAFNSMLHGFLLPALEDNFNKHYSTLFETKHDRSPCPKLVQILTDKAMDILLLHSSQTSYGDKFFWFRDEEFARQTLAGLNPYSIRLVTEWPLKSKLDPSIYGSPESAITDEIVEQQIKGVMSLDEGISC
;
A
#
# COMPACT_ATOMS: atom_id res chain seq x y z
N MET A 1 18.30 34.08 4.18
CA MET A 1 17.04 33.37 3.87
C MET A 1 16.42 33.02 5.20
N LEU A 2 15.45 33.82 5.65
CA LEU A 2 14.84 33.71 6.97
C LEU A 2 13.99 32.44 7.00
N THR A 3 14.33 31.51 7.87
CA THR A 3 13.54 30.29 8.08
C THR A 3 12.28 30.68 8.85
N VAL A 4 11.12 30.36 8.28
CA VAL A 4 9.79 30.77 8.77
C VAL A 4 9.46 30.16 10.14
N ASP A 5 10.20 29.14 10.58
CA ASP A 5 10.13 28.54 11.92
C ASP A 5 11.53 28.18 12.44
N SER A 6 11.88 28.67 13.62
CA SER A 6 13.15 28.41 14.32
C SER A 6 13.31 26.99 14.85
N LEU A 7 12.21 26.24 15.02
CA LEU A 7 12.21 24.84 15.46
C LEU A 7 12.31 23.85 14.30
N SER A 8 12.18 24.32 13.06
CA SER A 8 12.26 23.48 11.86
C SER A 8 13.67 23.46 11.30
N GLU A 9 14.16 22.26 10.94
CA GLU A 9 15.44 22.14 10.24
C GLU A 9 15.34 22.67 8.80
N VAL A 10 16.42 23.27 8.31
CA VAL A 10 16.49 23.80 6.96
C VAL A 10 16.63 22.66 5.97
N ARG A 11 15.83 22.69 4.90
CA ARG A 11 15.91 21.70 3.83
C ARG A 11 17.31 21.70 3.19
N SER A 12 18.05 20.61 3.38
CA SER A 12 19.30 20.32 2.70
C SER A 12 19.08 19.22 1.66
N MET A 13 19.87 19.24 0.58
CA MET A 13 19.87 18.18 -0.43
C MET A 13 20.61 16.92 0.05
N GLU A 14 21.46 17.07 1.07
CA GLU A 14 22.22 16.01 1.72
C GLU A 14 21.99 16.05 3.23
N PHE A 15 21.45 14.96 3.78
CA PHE A 15 21.30 14.77 5.22
C PHE A 15 22.59 14.15 5.77
N TYR A 16 23.09 14.68 6.89
CA TYR A 16 24.30 14.15 7.53
C TYR A 16 24.07 12.69 7.97
N VAL A 17 25.02 11.83 7.60
CA VAL A 17 25.10 10.43 8.03
C VAL A 17 26.51 10.21 8.58
N PRO A 18 26.69 9.63 9.78
CA PRO A 18 28.02 9.31 10.31
C PRO A 18 28.86 8.51 9.30
N ARG A 19 30.17 8.78 9.25
CA ARG A 19 31.05 8.21 8.21
C ARG A 19 31.04 6.69 8.16
N ASP A 20 30.90 6.03 9.31
CA ASP A 20 30.86 4.57 9.41
C ASP A 20 29.53 3.98 8.92
N GLU A 21 28.46 4.77 8.89
CA GLU A 21 27.13 4.44 8.32
C GLU A 21 26.98 4.90 6.86
N ALA A 22 27.92 5.71 6.37
CA ALA A 22 27.95 6.21 5.00
C ALA A 22 28.53 5.12 4.07
N PHE A 23 27.69 4.16 3.71
CA PHE A 23 28.09 3.05 2.85
C PHE A 23 28.63 3.50 1.48
N SER A 24 29.73 2.90 1.05
CA SER A 24 30.36 3.18 -0.24
C SER A 24 29.45 2.77 -1.42
N ILE A 25 29.45 3.59 -2.48
CA ILE A 25 28.62 3.45 -3.70
C ILE A 25 28.68 2.04 -4.32
N SER A 26 29.80 1.34 -4.20
CA SER A 26 29.97 -0.02 -4.72
C SER A 26 29.20 -1.10 -3.95
N LYS A 27 28.52 -0.76 -2.84
CA LYS A 27 27.89 -1.74 -1.94
C LYS A 27 26.45 -1.49 -1.48
N GLN A 28 25.76 -0.42 -1.90
CA GLN A 28 24.41 -0.15 -1.32
C GLN A 28 23.37 0.48 -2.24
N GLY A 29 22.12 0.00 -2.11
CA GLY A 29 20.88 0.46 -2.75
C GLY A 29 20.45 1.92 -2.52
N ASN A 30 21.32 2.78 -2.00
CA ASN A 30 21.09 4.23 -1.89
C ASN A 30 21.01 4.92 -3.26
N THR A 31 21.68 4.39 -4.28
CA THR A 31 21.58 4.89 -5.66
C THR A 31 20.16 4.71 -6.21
N LEU A 32 19.53 3.57 -5.90
CA LEU A 32 18.14 3.30 -6.31
C LEU A 32 17.17 4.23 -5.59
N MET A 33 17.32 4.41 -4.27
CA MET A 33 16.47 5.35 -3.52
C MET A 33 16.62 6.79 -4.00
N LYS A 34 17.84 7.26 -4.26
CA LYS A 34 18.08 8.63 -4.78
C LYS A 34 17.53 8.78 -6.21
N ALA A 35 17.75 7.80 -7.08
CA ALA A 35 17.23 7.82 -8.45
C ALA A 35 15.69 7.76 -8.47
N PHE A 36 15.09 6.91 -7.65
CA PHE A 36 13.65 6.79 -7.49
C PHE A 36 13.05 8.08 -6.93
N ASN A 37 13.67 8.69 -5.91
CA ASN A 37 13.22 9.95 -5.33
C ASN A 37 13.29 11.10 -6.36
N SER A 38 14.37 11.18 -7.14
CA SER A 38 14.50 12.16 -8.23
C SER A 38 13.49 11.91 -9.37
N MET A 39 13.20 10.65 -9.69
CA MET A 39 12.19 10.30 -10.70
C MET A 39 10.76 10.59 -10.22
N LEU A 40 10.45 10.31 -8.95
CA LEU A 40 9.18 10.65 -8.32
C LEU A 40 8.93 12.15 -8.34
N HIS A 41 9.85 12.95 -7.79
CA HIS A 41 9.68 14.39 -7.68
C HIS A 41 9.86 15.15 -8.99
N GLY A 42 10.72 14.66 -9.88
CA GLY A 42 11.03 15.36 -11.14
C GLY A 42 10.10 15.03 -12.29
N PHE A 43 9.45 13.85 -12.28
CA PHE A 43 8.77 13.35 -13.48
C PHE A 43 7.43 12.66 -13.21
N LEU A 44 7.38 11.75 -12.24
CA LEU A 44 6.18 10.96 -11.97
C LEU A 44 5.06 11.78 -11.33
N LEU A 45 5.35 12.58 -10.31
CA LEU A 45 4.32 13.38 -9.63
C LEU A 45 3.64 14.42 -10.57
N PRO A 46 4.37 15.22 -11.35
CA PRO A 46 3.73 16.16 -12.29
C PRO A 46 2.98 15.46 -13.43
N ALA A 47 3.53 14.37 -13.98
CA ALA A 47 2.88 13.63 -15.08
C ALA A 47 1.64 12.84 -14.61
N LEU A 48 1.59 12.43 -13.35
CA LEU A 48 0.43 11.80 -12.75
C LEU A 48 -0.68 12.81 -12.46
N GLU A 49 -0.34 14.00 -11.98
CA GLU A 49 -1.32 15.06 -11.69
C GLU A 49 -2.11 15.48 -12.95
N ASP A 50 -1.44 15.57 -14.11
CA ASP A 50 -2.07 15.88 -15.39
C ASP A 50 -2.95 14.74 -15.96
N ASN A 51 -2.65 13.49 -15.62
CA ASN A 51 -3.32 12.31 -16.19
C ASN A 51 -4.33 11.64 -15.25
N PHE A 52 -4.28 11.90 -13.94
CA PHE A 52 -5.15 11.28 -12.95
C PHE A 52 -6.63 11.58 -13.20
N ASN A 53 -6.97 12.79 -13.66
CA ASN A 53 -8.38 13.15 -13.93
C ASN A 53 -8.99 12.42 -15.15
N LYS A 54 -8.19 11.80 -16.03
CA LYS A 54 -8.69 11.14 -17.26
C LYS A 54 -8.71 9.61 -17.22
N HIS A 55 -7.96 8.96 -16.32
CA HIS A 55 -7.62 7.54 -16.48
C HIS A 55 -8.24 6.58 -15.46
N TYR A 56 -8.84 7.06 -14.36
CA TYR A 56 -9.41 6.17 -13.35
C TYR A 56 -10.57 5.31 -13.88
N SER A 57 -11.37 5.80 -14.84
CA SER A 57 -12.46 5.03 -15.44
C SER A 57 -11.96 3.89 -16.33
N THR A 58 -10.74 3.96 -16.87
CA THR A 58 -10.23 2.98 -17.85
C THR A 58 -9.42 1.85 -17.22
N LEU A 59 -8.94 2.01 -15.98
CA LEU A 59 -8.12 1.00 -15.30
C LEU A 59 -8.91 -0.27 -14.91
N PHE A 60 -10.23 -0.17 -14.76
CA PHE A 60 -11.10 -1.31 -14.41
C PHE A 60 -11.89 -1.88 -15.61
N GLU A 61 -12.04 -1.15 -16.71
CA GLU A 61 -12.89 -1.56 -17.84
C GLU A 61 -12.18 -2.11 -19.08
N THR A 62 -10.86 -2.26 -19.09
CA THR A 62 -10.16 -2.68 -20.33
C THR A 62 -10.19 -4.20 -20.57
N LYS A 63 -11.39 -4.75 -20.81
CA LYS A 63 -11.57 -5.70 -21.91
C LYS A 63 -11.70 -4.86 -23.18
N HIS A 64 -10.70 -4.94 -24.06
CA HIS A 64 -10.73 -4.35 -25.41
C HIS A 64 -10.86 -2.82 -25.48
N ASP A 65 -9.81 -2.05 -25.15
CA ASP A 65 -9.41 -1.02 -26.11
C ASP A 65 -7.95 -0.58 -25.96
N ARG A 66 -7.27 -0.46 -27.10
CA ARG A 66 -5.87 -0.02 -27.21
C ARG A 66 -5.83 1.50 -27.11
N SER A 67 -6.00 2.06 -25.91
CA SER A 67 -5.62 3.46 -25.72
C SER A 67 -4.09 3.57 -25.82
N PRO A 68 -3.56 4.57 -26.57
CA PRO A 68 -2.12 4.76 -26.67
C PRO A 68 -1.66 5.37 -25.35
N CYS A 69 -1.35 4.51 -24.38
CA CYS A 69 -0.50 4.90 -23.29
C CYS A 69 0.77 5.52 -23.92
N PRO A 70 1.23 6.72 -23.51
CA PRO A 70 2.42 7.31 -24.08
C PRO A 70 3.52 6.26 -24.02
N LYS A 71 4.16 5.94 -25.16
CA LYS A 71 5.21 4.90 -25.25
C LYS A 71 6.26 5.04 -24.14
N LEU A 72 6.46 6.26 -23.64
CA LEU A 72 7.30 6.57 -22.51
C LEU A 72 6.85 5.91 -21.20
N VAL A 73 5.55 5.92 -20.85
CA VAL A 73 5.02 5.27 -19.64
C VAL A 73 5.21 3.76 -19.74
N GLN A 74 4.98 3.16 -20.90
CA GLN A 74 5.22 1.73 -21.11
C GLN A 74 6.71 1.39 -21.00
N ILE A 75 7.58 2.13 -21.69
CA ILE A 75 9.04 1.94 -21.61
C ILE A 75 9.55 2.19 -20.19
N LEU A 76 8.98 3.16 -19.46
CA LEU A 76 9.34 3.44 -18.08
C LEU A 76 8.80 2.40 -17.13
N THR A 77 7.62 1.84 -17.38
CA THR A 77 7.09 0.72 -16.60
C THR A 77 7.93 -0.52 -16.85
N ASP A 78 8.25 -0.84 -18.10
CA ASP A 78 9.08 -1.99 -18.48
C ASP A 78 10.49 -1.85 -17.91
N LYS A 79 11.13 -0.67 -18.07
CA LYS A 79 12.46 -0.41 -17.50
C LYS A 79 12.44 -0.30 -15.98
N ALA A 80 11.40 0.25 -15.38
CA ALA A 80 11.27 0.28 -13.92
C ALA A 80 11.03 -1.12 -13.37
N MET A 81 10.28 -1.98 -14.05
CA MET A 81 10.11 -3.39 -13.65
C MET A 81 11.43 -4.17 -13.78
N ASP A 82 12.22 -3.91 -14.83
CA ASP A 82 13.57 -4.47 -15.01
C ASP A 82 14.58 -3.93 -13.97
N ILE A 83 14.58 -2.62 -13.70
CA ILE A 83 15.52 -1.96 -12.78
C ILE A 83 15.14 -2.21 -11.31
N LEU A 84 13.86 -2.22 -10.98
CA LEU A 84 13.39 -2.45 -9.61
C LEU A 84 13.36 -3.93 -9.26
N LEU A 85 13.65 -4.85 -10.18
CA LEU A 85 13.41 -6.29 -9.99
C LEU A 85 12.08 -6.49 -9.26
N LEU A 86 11.04 -5.75 -9.66
CA LEU A 86 9.67 -6.07 -9.31
C LEU A 86 9.36 -7.31 -10.12
N HIS A 87 10.02 -8.42 -9.74
CA HIS A 87 9.64 -9.76 -10.10
C HIS A 87 8.14 -9.76 -9.87
N SER A 88 7.40 -9.88 -10.96
CA SER A 88 5.97 -10.17 -10.87
C SER A 88 5.89 -11.32 -9.87
N SER A 89 5.22 -11.08 -8.75
CA SER A 89 5.18 -12.05 -7.66
C SER A 89 4.82 -13.39 -8.28
N GLN A 90 5.43 -14.49 -7.85
CA GLN A 90 5.20 -15.79 -8.52
C GLN A 90 3.70 -16.15 -8.61
N THR A 91 2.86 -15.55 -7.76
CA THR A 91 1.40 -15.60 -7.76
C THR A 91 0.72 -14.96 -8.99
N SER A 92 1.32 -13.99 -9.67
CA SER A 92 0.75 -13.33 -10.87
C SER A 92 0.94 -14.13 -12.16
N TYR A 93 1.82 -15.14 -12.16
CA TYR A 93 2.20 -15.88 -13.38
C TYR A 93 1.08 -16.81 -13.88
N GLY A 94 0.15 -17.19 -12.99
CA GLY A 94 -0.97 -18.10 -13.32
C GLY A 94 -2.35 -17.44 -13.34
N ASP A 95 -2.61 -16.50 -12.42
CA ASP A 95 -3.92 -15.85 -12.27
C ASP A 95 -3.74 -14.34 -12.11
N LYS A 96 -4.17 -13.57 -13.12
CA LYS A 96 -4.07 -12.10 -13.12
C LYS A 96 -4.97 -11.44 -12.07
N PHE A 97 -6.02 -12.13 -11.63
CA PHE A 97 -7.00 -11.63 -10.66
C PHE A 97 -6.85 -12.30 -9.28
N PHE A 98 -5.72 -12.96 -9.03
CA PHE A 98 -5.47 -13.67 -7.78
C PHE A 98 -5.66 -12.77 -6.54
N TRP A 99 -5.29 -11.49 -6.65
CA TRP A 99 -5.40 -10.50 -5.57
C TRP A 99 -6.84 -10.08 -5.23
N PHE A 100 -7.82 -10.39 -6.09
CA PHE A 100 -9.24 -10.10 -5.84
C PHE A 100 -9.93 -11.20 -5.03
N ARG A 101 -9.23 -12.29 -4.74
CA ARG A 101 -9.77 -13.43 -4.01
C ARG A 101 -9.64 -13.22 -2.50
N ASP A 102 -10.70 -13.51 -1.76
CA ASP A 102 -10.72 -13.41 -0.30
C ASP A 102 -9.66 -14.31 0.35
N GLU A 103 -9.35 -15.46 -0.26
CA GLU A 103 -8.30 -16.37 0.23
C GLU A 103 -6.91 -15.73 0.16
N GLU A 104 -6.61 -15.01 -0.92
CA GLU A 104 -5.33 -14.31 -1.06
C GLU A 104 -5.28 -13.08 -0.14
N PHE A 105 -6.38 -12.36 0.01
CA PHE A 105 -6.50 -11.26 0.96
C PHE A 105 -6.24 -11.72 2.41
N ALA A 106 -6.88 -12.80 2.83
CA ALA A 106 -6.65 -13.41 4.15
C ALA A 106 -5.21 -13.92 4.29
N ARG A 107 -4.67 -14.60 3.27
CA ARG A 107 -3.28 -15.10 3.28
C ARG A 107 -2.27 -13.97 3.41
N GLN A 108 -2.47 -12.84 2.74
CA GLN A 108 -1.58 -11.68 2.83
C GLN A 108 -1.57 -11.04 4.22
N THR A 109 -2.67 -11.17 4.96
CA THR A 109 -2.74 -10.72 6.35
C THR A 109 -1.82 -11.54 7.27
N LEU A 110 -1.52 -12.79 6.93
CA LEU A 110 -0.64 -13.69 7.69
C LEU A 110 0.78 -13.85 7.13
N ALA A 111 0.92 -13.80 5.81
CA ALA A 111 2.15 -14.10 5.08
C ALA A 111 2.38 -13.15 3.88
N GLY A 112 1.81 -11.95 3.95
CA GLY A 112 2.03 -10.87 2.99
C GLY A 112 3.11 -9.90 3.48
N LEU A 113 2.99 -8.64 3.06
CA LEU A 113 3.98 -7.61 3.37
C LEU A 113 4.00 -7.21 4.85
N ASN A 114 2.85 -7.29 5.53
CA ASN A 114 2.69 -6.91 6.93
C ASN A 114 1.95 -8.00 7.74
N PRO A 115 2.65 -9.06 8.15
CA PRO A 115 2.05 -10.19 8.86
C PRO A 115 1.80 -9.94 10.37
N TYR A 116 2.14 -8.76 10.89
CA TYR A 116 2.14 -8.48 12.34
C TYR A 116 0.91 -7.74 12.84
N SER A 117 0.00 -7.35 11.94
CA SER A 117 -1.13 -6.48 12.29
C SER A 117 -2.39 -7.23 12.73
N ILE A 118 -2.52 -8.50 12.36
CA ILE A 118 -3.68 -9.31 12.75
C ILE A 118 -3.67 -9.57 14.26
N ARG A 119 -4.86 -9.55 14.87
CA ARG A 119 -5.05 -9.80 16.29
C ARG A 119 -6.27 -10.68 16.50
N LEU A 120 -6.21 -11.55 17.50
CA LEU A 120 -7.35 -12.34 17.95
C LEU A 120 -8.39 -11.40 18.57
N VAL A 121 -9.65 -11.61 18.21
CA VAL A 121 -10.79 -10.87 18.78
C VAL A 121 -11.23 -11.59 20.06
N THR A 122 -11.03 -10.96 21.21
CA THR A 122 -11.40 -11.51 22.53
C THR A 122 -12.69 -10.92 23.09
N GLU A 123 -13.12 -9.77 22.58
CA GLU A 123 -14.29 -9.04 23.05
C GLU A 123 -15.19 -8.72 21.86
N TRP A 124 -16.49 -8.94 22.04
CA TRP A 124 -17.51 -8.66 21.04
C TRP A 124 -18.70 -7.92 21.70
N PRO A 125 -19.31 -6.92 21.04
CA PRO A 125 -18.95 -6.32 19.74
C PRO A 125 -17.66 -5.50 19.79
N LEU A 126 -17.04 -5.29 18.63
CA LEU A 126 -15.83 -4.47 18.53
C LEU A 126 -16.10 -3.02 18.99
N LYS A 127 -15.28 -2.52 19.90
CA LYS A 127 -15.40 -1.16 20.44
C LYS A 127 -14.12 -0.35 20.26
N SER A 128 -14.27 0.92 19.90
CA SER A 128 -13.16 1.86 19.83
C SER A 128 -12.74 2.36 21.22
N LYS A 129 -11.45 2.61 21.41
CA LYS A 129 -10.88 3.27 22.61
C LYS A 129 -10.77 4.78 22.47
N LEU A 130 -11.18 5.33 21.33
CA LEU A 130 -11.12 6.77 21.05
C LEU A 130 -12.22 7.52 21.80
N ASP A 131 -11.99 8.81 22.06
CA ASP A 131 -12.94 9.68 22.76
C ASP A 131 -14.23 9.87 21.94
N PRO A 132 -15.40 9.40 22.44
CA PRO A 132 -16.66 9.54 21.73
C PRO A 132 -17.09 10.99 21.51
N SER A 133 -16.62 11.93 22.33
CA SER A 133 -16.99 13.34 22.21
C SER A 133 -16.39 14.00 20.95
N ILE A 134 -15.25 13.49 20.48
CA ILE A 134 -14.55 13.98 19.28
C ILE A 134 -14.97 13.18 18.05
N TYR A 135 -15.11 11.86 18.18
CA TYR A 135 -15.26 10.94 17.05
C TYR A 135 -16.67 10.34 16.88
N GLY A 136 -17.61 10.61 17.78
CA GLY A 136 -18.98 10.08 17.74
C GLY A 136 -19.14 8.74 18.44
N SER A 137 -20.18 7.99 18.07
CA SER A 137 -20.48 6.70 18.72
C SER A 137 -19.33 5.69 18.54
N PRO A 138 -18.85 5.03 19.62
CA PRO A 138 -17.77 4.04 19.54
C PRO A 138 -18.25 2.63 19.14
N GLU A 139 -19.55 2.46 18.90
CA GLU A 139 -20.16 1.17 18.57
C GLU A 139 -19.87 0.77 17.12
N SER A 140 -19.49 -0.49 16.92
CA SER A 140 -19.28 -1.06 15.59
C SER A 140 -20.61 -1.23 14.85
N ALA A 141 -20.60 -0.93 13.55
CA ALA A 141 -21.74 -1.17 12.66
C ALA A 141 -21.84 -2.65 12.19
N ILE A 142 -20.85 -3.49 12.52
CA ILE A 142 -20.85 -4.91 12.19
C ILE A 142 -21.75 -5.63 13.20
N THR A 143 -22.86 -6.17 12.71
CA THR A 143 -23.82 -6.92 13.52
C THR A 143 -23.57 -8.42 13.47
N ASP A 144 -24.10 -9.13 14.45
CA ASP A 144 -23.92 -10.58 14.63
C ASP A 144 -24.47 -11.34 13.42
N GLU A 145 -25.62 -10.90 12.88
CA GLU A 145 -26.26 -11.56 11.74
C GLU A 145 -25.40 -11.47 10.47
N ILE A 146 -24.68 -10.36 10.28
CA ILE A 146 -23.76 -10.20 9.14
C ILE A 146 -22.62 -11.21 9.26
N VAL A 147 -22.04 -11.35 10.44
CA VAL A 147 -20.90 -12.26 10.67
C VAL A 147 -21.33 -13.71 10.52
N GLU A 148 -22.46 -14.10 11.11
CA GLU A 148 -23.00 -15.46 10.98
C GLU A 148 -23.30 -15.85 9.53
N GLN A 149 -23.82 -14.90 8.73
CA GLN A 149 -24.00 -15.11 7.28
C GLN A 149 -22.68 -15.37 6.55
N GLN A 150 -21.59 -14.67 6.93
CA GLN A 150 -20.27 -14.85 6.29
C GLN A 150 -19.55 -16.12 6.75
N ILE A 151 -19.77 -16.57 8.00
CA ILE A 151 -19.24 -17.84 8.51
C ILE A 151 -19.91 -19.06 7.84
N LYS A 152 -21.03 -18.85 7.13
CA LYS A 152 -21.74 -19.89 6.37
C LYS A 152 -22.09 -21.13 7.21
N GLY A 153 -22.35 -20.93 8.51
CA GLY A 153 -22.74 -21.99 9.43
C GLY A 153 -21.63 -22.99 9.79
N VAL A 154 -20.36 -22.65 9.57
CA VAL A 154 -19.22 -23.48 10.01
C VAL A 154 -19.12 -23.53 11.54
N MET A 155 -19.46 -22.42 12.22
CA MET A 155 -19.54 -22.28 13.68
C MET A 155 -20.46 -21.11 14.04
N SER A 156 -20.87 -21.01 15.31
CA SER A 156 -21.55 -19.80 15.81
C SER A 156 -20.54 -18.71 16.17
N LEU A 157 -21.00 -17.46 16.24
CA LEU A 157 -20.17 -16.32 16.62
C LEU A 157 -19.56 -16.51 18.03
N ASP A 158 -20.38 -16.97 18.98
CA ASP A 158 -19.96 -17.26 20.35
C ASP A 158 -18.89 -18.35 20.41
N GLU A 159 -19.03 -19.41 19.60
CA GLU A 159 -18.05 -20.49 19.51
C GLU A 159 -16.72 -19.97 18.96
N GLY A 160 -16.76 -19.14 17.91
CA GLY A 160 -15.57 -18.56 17.28
C GLY A 160 -14.77 -17.60 18.17
N ILE A 161 -15.45 -16.88 19.09
CA ILE A 161 -14.78 -15.99 20.07
C ILE A 161 -14.16 -16.80 21.22
N SER A 162 -14.74 -17.96 21.55
CA SER A 162 -14.31 -18.81 22.67
C SER A 162 -13.10 -19.71 22.39
N CYS A 163 -12.71 -19.82 21.11
CA CYS A 163 -11.63 -20.69 20.63
C CYS A 163 -10.22 -20.13 20.85
#